data_AF-A0A212DFS7-F1
#
_entry.id   AF-A0A212DFS7-F1
#
_cell.length_a   1.000
_cell.length_b   1.000
_cell.length_c   1.000
_cell.angle_alpha   90.00
_cell.angle_beta   90.00
_cell.angle_gamma   90.00
#
_symmetry.space_group_name_H-M   'P 1'
#
loop_
_entity.id
_entity.type
_entity.pdbx_description
1 polymer ?
#
loop_
_entity_poly.entity_id
_entity_poly.type
_entity_poly.pdbx_seq_one_letter_code
_entity_poly.pdbx_strand_id
1 'polypeptide(L)'
;MERDSAWLQRGPSLCEQRSASGQAPLRHRHIMQAPYWTYLLCALGLFIYQSLDAIDGKQARRTNSCSPLGELFDHGCDSLSTVFMALGASIAVRLGTHPDWLFFCSFIGMFMFYCAHWQTYVSGMLRFGKVDVTEIQIALVIIFVLSTFGGATMWDYPIPILEIKLKILPVLGVVGGAIFSCSNYFHVILHGGVGKNGSTIAIAHMTKSELYLQDTVFIGPGLLFLDQYFNNFVDEYIVLWIAMVISSLDMMRYFSALCLQISRHLHLSIFKTSCHQAPEQVHKHID
;
A
#
# COMPACT_ATOMS: atom_id res chain seq x y z
N MET A 1 -0.35 67.76 23.06
CA MET A 1 -0.90 66.76 23.99
C MET A 1 -2.25 66.35 23.44
N GLU A 2 -2.60 65.06 23.49
CA GLU A 2 -3.78 64.40 22.90
C GLU A 2 -3.69 64.01 21.41
N ARG A 3 -3.06 62.85 21.19
CA ARG A 3 -3.31 62.01 20.02
C ARG A 3 -3.08 60.53 20.38
N ASP A 4 -3.82 59.99 21.36
CA ASP A 4 -3.72 58.58 21.77
C ASP A 4 -4.97 58.07 22.51
N SER A 5 -6.09 57.89 21.81
CA SER A 5 -7.27 57.21 22.40
C SER A 5 -8.25 56.57 21.41
N ALA A 6 -7.82 56.29 20.17
CA ALA A 6 -8.68 55.65 19.16
C ALA A 6 -8.45 54.14 18.97
N TRP A 7 -7.50 53.52 19.69
CA TRP A 7 -7.17 52.09 19.56
C TRP A 7 -7.89 51.16 20.55
N LEU A 8 -8.56 51.70 21.58
CA LEU A 8 -9.18 50.91 22.66
C LEU A 8 -10.69 50.63 22.49
N GLN A 9 -11.25 50.81 21.29
CA GLN A 9 -12.65 50.46 21.00
C GLN A 9 -12.83 49.60 19.73
N ARG A 10 -11.88 48.72 19.42
CA ARG A 10 -12.20 47.61 18.50
C ARG A 10 -12.89 46.53 19.30
N GLY A 11 -14.20 46.42 19.13
CA GLY A 11 -14.95 45.25 19.57
C GLY A 11 -14.37 43.97 18.95
N PRO A 12 -14.62 42.79 19.56
CA PRO A 12 -14.06 41.52 19.11
C PRO A 12 -14.34 41.31 17.63
N SER A 13 -13.34 40.79 16.92
CA SER A 13 -13.46 40.48 15.50
C SER A 13 -14.61 39.48 15.26
N LEU A 14 -15.19 39.47 14.05
CA LEU A 14 -16.19 38.46 13.63
C LEU A 14 -15.71 37.01 13.87
N CYS A 15 -14.40 36.78 13.97
CA CYS A 15 -13.79 35.50 14.32
C CYS A 15 -13.92 35.16 15.83
N GLU A 16 -13.71 36.15 16.72
CA GLU A 16 -13.90 35.99 18.17
C GLU A 16 -15.38 35.82 18.56
N GLN A 17 -16.29 36.51 17.87
CA GLN A 17 -17.74 36.31 18.07
C GLN A 17 -18.20 34.90 17.66
N ARG A 18 -17.52 34.27 16.68
CA ARG A 18 -17.79 32.89 16.25
C ARG A 18 -17.28 31.83 17.22
N SER A 19 -16.21 32.14 17.96
CA SER A 19 -15.67 31.26 19.01
C SER A 19 -16.55 31.27 20.27
N ALA A 20 -17.17 32.42 20.59
CA ALA A 20 -18.01 32.59 21.77
C ALA A 20 -19.43 32.02 21.65
N SER A 21 -19.93 31.73 20.44
CA SER A 21 -21.32 31.28 20.23
C SER A 21 -21.56 29.78 20.39
N GLY A 22 -20.53 28.97 20.67
CA GLY A 22 -20.67 27.52 20.86
C GLY A 22 -21.26 26.77 19.66
N GLN A 23 -21.45 27.43 18.53
CA GLN A 23 -21.99 26.88 17.30
C GLN A 23 -20.85 26.72 16.30
N ALA A 24 -19.95 25.77 16.61
CA ALA A 24 -19.30 25.07 15.52
C ALA A 24 -20.44 24.42 14.71
N PRO A 25 -20.57 24.67 13.40
CA PRO A 25 -21.53 23.93 12.61
C PRO A 25 -21.10 22.46 12.75
N LEU A 26 -21.94 21.66 13.40
CA LEU A 26 -21.91 20.22 13.29
C LEU A 26 -22.21 19.92 11.82
N ARG A 27 -21.22 20.12 10.95
CA ARG A 27 -21.16 19.45 9.66
C ARG A 27 -21.06 18.00 10.08
N HIS A 28 -22.22 17.33 10.15
CA HIS A 28 -22.28 15.90 10.25
C HIS A 28 -21.37 15.39 9.12
N ARG A 29 -20.11 15.08 9.45
CA ARG A 29 -19.30 14.19 8.64
C ARG A 29 -20.08 12.90 8.68
N HIS A 30 -21.03 12.77 7.75
CA HIS A 30 -21.55 11.48 7.37
C HIS A 30 -20.31 10.70 7.00
N ILE A 31 -19.82 9.86 7.91
CA ILE A 31 -18.80 8.89 7.61
C ILE A 31 -19.50 7.96 6.64
N MET A 32 -19.42 8.29 5.34
CA MET A 32 -19.94 7.46 4.28
C MET A 32 -19.25 6.12 4.42
N GLN A 33 -20.03 5.11 4.77
CA GLN A 33 -19.52 3.75 4.88
C GLN A 33 -19.35 3.24 3.46
N ALA A 34 -18.24 2.54 3.20
CA ALA A 34 -18.08 1.89 1.93
C ALA A 34 -19.18 0.84 1.78
N PRO A 35 -19.77 0.70 0.58
CA PRO A 35 -20.74 -0.35 0.33
C PRO A 35 -20.17 -1.75 0.60
N TYR A 36 -21.01 -2.68 1.06
CA TYR A 36 -20.58 -4.03 1.45
C TYR A 36 -19.87 -4.80 0.32
N TRP A 37 -20.30 -4.56 -0.93
CA TRP A 37 -19.70 -5.18 -2.11
C TRP A 37 -18.25 -4.76 -2.33
N THR A 38 -17.85 -3.57 -1.87
CA THR A 38 -16.46 -3.11 -1.97
C THR A 38 -15.54 -4.02 -1.18
N TYR A 39 -15.92 -4.36 0.05
CA TYR A 39 -15.15 -5.31 0.88
C TYR A 39 -15.13 -6.72 0.28
N LEU A 40 -16.23 -7.14 -0.34
CA LEU A 40 -16.28 -8.45 -1.01
C LEU A 40 -15.31 -8.50 -2.20
N LEU A 41 -15.28 -7.45 -3.02
CA LEU A 41 -14.33 -7.33 -4.12
C LEU A 41 -12.88 -7.26 -3.61
N CYS A 42 -12.61 -6.58 -2.50
CA CYS A 42 -11.28 -6.59 -1.88
C CYS A 42 -10.88 -8.00 -1.43
N ALA A 43 -11.79 -8.76 -0.80
CA ALA A 43 -11.53 -10.14 -0.37
C ALA A 43 -11.23 -11.06 -1.56
N LEU A 44 -12.10 -11.02 -2.59
CA LEU A 44 -11.95 -11.82 -3.80
C LEU A 44 -10.70 -11.42 -4.58
N GLY A 45 -10.47 -10.11 -4.74
CA GLY A 45 -9.32 -9.57 -5.44
C GLY A 45 -8.01 -9.95 -4.77
N LEU A 46 -7.93 -9.87 -3.43
CA LEU A 46 -6.75 -10.30 -2.68
C LEU A 46 -6.51 -11.80 -2.81
N PHE A 47 -7.56 -12.62 -2.68
CA PHE A 47 -7.44 -14.08 -2.86
C PHE A 47 -6.96 -14.45 -4.26
N ILE A 48 -7.49 -13.80 -5.29
CA ILE A 48 -7.06 -13.99 -6.68
C ILE A 48 -5.61 -13.55 -6.86
N TYR A 49 -5.26 -12.35 -6.38
CA TYR A 49 -3.90 -11.81 -6.47
C TYR A 49 -2.87 -12.77 -5.85
N GLN A 50 -3.08 -13.15 -4.59
CA GLN A 50 -2.21 -14.09 -3.87
C GLN A 50 -2.10 -15.45 -4.60
N SER A 51 -3.20 -15.91 -5.20
CA SER A 51 -3.18 -17.18 -5.95
C SER A 51 -2.34 -17.07 -7.22
N LEU A 52 -2.45 -15.96 -7.95
CA LEU A 52 -1.70 -15.72 -9.19
C LEU A 52 -0.21 -15.51 -8.90
N ASP A 53 0.10 -14.73 -7.87
CA ASP A 53 1.44 -14.53 -7.30
C ASP A 53 2.11 -15.88 -6.98
N ALA A 54 1.46 -16.76 -6.21
CA ALA A 54 2.02 -18.07 -5.90
C ALA A 54 2.18 -19.02 -7.12
N ILE A 55 1.53 -18.73 -8.25
CA ILE A 55 1.58 -19.56 -9.47
C ILE A 55 2.75 -19.16 -10.36
N ASP A 56 3.17 -17.89 -10.40
CA ASP A 56 4.13 -17.40 -11.38
C ASP A 56 5.53 -18.03 -11.20
N GLY A 57 6.02 -18.16 -9.97
CA GLY A 57 7.30 -18.78 -9.66
C GLY A 57 7.26 -20.29 -9.85
N LYS A 58 6.10 -20.92 -9.61
CA LYS A 58 5.90 -22.35 -9.94
C LYS A 58 5.93 -22.56 -11.44
N GLN A 59 5.31 -21.68 -12.21
CA GLN A 59 5.33 -21.71 -13.66
C GLN A 59 6.76 -21.52 -14.16
N ALA A 60 7.48 -20.51 -13.66
CA ALA A 60 8.85 -20.20 -14.10
C ALA A 60 9.81 -21.37 -13.87
N ARG A 61 9.66 -22.10 -12.75
CA ARG A 61 10.43 -23.33 -12.49
C ARG A 61 10.07 -24.45 -13.46
N ARG A 62 8.77 -24.63 -13.78
CA ARG A 62 8.32 -25.65 -14.74
C ARG A 62 8.80 -25.40 -16.16
N THR A 63 8.93 -24.14 -16.57
CA THR A 63 9.41 -23.76 -17.91
C THR A 63 10.89 -23.43 -17.98
N ASN A 64 11.66 -23.64 -16.90
CA ASN A 64 13.07 -23.27 -16.80
C ASN A 64 13.34 -21.79 -17.18
N SER A 65 12.41 -20.90 -16.83
CA SER A 65 12.47 -19.46 -17.15
C SER A 65 12.64 -18.58 -15.92
N CYS A 66 13.16 -19.13 -14.81
CA CYS A 66 13.50 -18.36 -13.61
C CYS A 66 14.57 -17.31 -13.93
N SER A 67 14.37 -16.07 -13.50
CA SER A 67 15.33 -14.98 -13.71
C SER A 67 15.28 -13.96 -12.55
N PRO A 68 16.41 -13.27 -12.26
CA PRO A 68 16.42 -12.19 -11.28
C PRO A 68 15.49 -11.01 -11.62
N LEU A 69 15.22 -10.81 -12.92
CA LEU A 69 14.29 -9.79 -13.38
C LEU A 69 12.83 -10.16 -13.10
N GLY A 70 12.49 -11.46 -13.20
CA GLY A 70 11.18 -11.97 -12.79
C GLY A 70 10.94 -11.79 -11.29
N GLU A 71 11.93 -12.12 -10.46
CA GLU A 71 11.90 -11.90 -9.01
C GLU A 71 11.74 -10.41 -8.64
N LEU A 72 12.45 -9.51 -9.35
CA LEU A 72 12.29 -8.07 -9.16
C LEU A 72 10.88 -7.58 -9.52
N PHE A 73 10.28 -8.12 -10.59
CA PHE A 73 8.95 -7.73 -11.04
C PHE A 73 7.86 -8.22 -10.07
N ASP A 74 7.95 -9.47 -9.64
CA ASP A 74 7.10 -10.10 -8.62
C ASP A 74 7.06 -9.25 -7.33
N HIS A 75 8.24 -8.99 -6.75
CA HIS A 75 8.36 -8.14 -5.56
C HIS A 75 7.93 -6.68 -5.79
N GLY A 76 8.09 -6.16 -7.01
CA GLY A 76 7.60 -4.83 -7.38
C GLY A 76 6.07 -4.75 -7.34
N CYS A 77 5.39 -5.77 -7.85
CA CYS A 77 3.94 -5.91 -7.75
C CYS A 77 3.49 -6.02 -6.28
N ASP A 78 4.19 -6.80 -5.47
CA ASP A 78 3.91 -6.94 -4.04
C ASP A 78 4.09 -5.64 -3.25
N SER A 79 5.12 -4.87 -3.59
CA SER A 79 5.37 -3.56 -2.97
C SER A 79 4.19 -2.61 -3.19
N LEU A 80 3.65 -2.59 -4.41
CA LEU A 80 2.50 -1.76 -4.76
C LEU A 80 1.22 -2.27 -4.08
N SER A 81 0.95 -3.57 -4.19
CA SER A 81 -0.29 -4.18 -3.68
C SER A 81 -0.40 -4.03 -2.16
N THR A 82 0.72 -4.09 -1.45
CA THR A 82 0.81 -3.91 0.01
C THR A 82 0.25 -2.57 0.47
N VAL A 83 0.47 -1.47 -0.27
CA VAL A 83 -0.06 -0.14 0.07
C VAL A 83 -1.60 -0.15 0.03
N PHE A 84 -2.18 -0.69 -1.05
CA PHE A 84 -3.62 -0.77 -1.21
C PHE A 84 -4.27 -1.71 -0.18
N MET A 85 -3.60 -2.82 0.14
CA MET A 85 -4.06 -3.75 1.18
C MET A 85 -4.09 -3.10 2.56
N ALA A 86 -3.03 -2.37 2.95
CA ALA A 86 -2.96 -1.69 4.25
C ALA A 86 -4.03 -0.60 4.40
N LEU A 87 -4.24 0.21 3.35
CA LEU A 87 -5.29 1.21 3.31
C LEU A 87 -6.68 0.58 3.32
N GLY A 88 -6.91 -0.45 2.50
CA GLY A 88 -8.17 -1.18 2.43
C GLY A 88 -8.55 -1.78 3.79
N ALA A 89 -7.61 -2.43 4.47
CA ALA A 89 -7.81 -2.98 5.80
C ALA A 89 -8.16 -1.89 6.82
N SER A 90 -7.44 -0.76 6.76
CA SER A 90 -7.70 0.41 7.63
C SER A 90 -9.09 0.99 7.42
N ILE A 91 -9.57 1.04 6.17
CA ILE A 91 -10.93 1.47 5.83
C ILE A 91 -11.95 0.46 6.34
N ALA A 92 -11.71 -0.84 6.15
CA ALA A 92 -12.60 -1.93 6.58
C ALA A 92 -12.85 -1.91 8.09
N VAL A 93 -11.79 -1.74 8.89
CA VAL A 93 -11.89 -1.68 10.37
C VAL A 93 -12.22 -0.28 10.91
N ARG A 94 -12.51 0.69 10.02
CA ARG A 94 -12.82 2.09 10.34
C ARG A 94 -11.73 2.79 11.15
N LEU A 95 -10.47 2.50 10.86
CA LEU A 95 -9.32 3.10 11.54
C LEU A 95 -9.19 4.59 11.24
N GLY A 96 -9.82 5.10 10.17
CA GLY A 96 -9.91 6.55 9.88
C GLY A 96 -10.62 7.37 10.96
N THR A 97 -11.32 6.73 11.91
CA THR A 97 -11.83 7.41 13.12
C THR A 97 -10.69 7.82 14.09
N HIS A 98 -9.52 7.21 13.95
CA HIS A 98 -8.32 7.46 14.71
C HIS A 98 -7.11 7.58 13.76
N PRO A 99 -6.89 8.75 13.14
CA PRO A 99 -5.90 8.93 12.08
C PRO A 99 -4.47 8.57 12.50
N ASP A 100 -4.11 8.78 13.78
CA ASP A 100 -2.80 8.40 14.31
C ASP A 100 -2.55 6.89 14.22
N TRP A 101 -3.57 6.08 14.56
CA TRP A 101 -3.49 4.62 14.44
C TRP A 101 -3.46 4.16 13.00
N LEU A 102 -4.21 4.82 12.11
CA LEU A 102 -4.17 4.52 10.67
C LEU A 102 -2.77 4.76 10.10
N PHE A 103 -2.19 5.92 10.41
CA PHE A 103 -0.83 6.27 9.99
C PHE A 103 0.19 5.26 10.55
N PHE A 104 0.11 4.96 11.84
CA PHE A 104 1.01 4.03 12.50
C PHE A 104 0.95 2.61 11.91
N CYS A 105 -0.25 2.04 11.73
CA CYS A 105 -0.41 0.72 11.13
C CYS A 105 0.07 0.67 9.68
N SER A 106 -0.19 1.72 8.90
CA SER A 106 0.27 1.82 7.50
C SER A 106 1.80 1.91 7.43
N PHE A 107 2.41 2.71 8.30
CA PHE A 107 3.86 2.84 8.39
C PHE A 107 4.51 1.52 8.80
N ILE A 108 3.98 0.83 9.82
CA ILE A 108 4.48 -0.49 10.23
C ILE A 108 4.40 -1.50 9.09
N GLY A 109 3.28 -1.54 8.35
CA GLY A 109 3.16 -2.43 7.20
C GLY A 109 4.27 -2.24 6.17
N MET A 110 4.54 -0.98 5.80
CA MET A 110 5.63 -0.64 4.86
C MET A 110 7.02 -0.92 5.43
N PHE A 111 7.24 -0.60 6.71
CA PHE A 111 8.50 -0.86 7.39
C PHE A 111 8.81 -2.37 7.45
N MET A 112 7.82 -3.20 7.77
CA MET A 112 7.97 -4.65 7.80
C MET A 112 8.29 -5.23 6.43
N PHE A 113 7.61 -4.76 5.38
CA PHE A 113 7.90 -5.14 4.01
C PHE A 113 9.34 -4.75 3.60
N TYR A 114 9.79 -3.54 3.97
CA TYR A 114 11.18 -3.10 3.77
C TYR A 114 12.18 -4.00 4.51
N CYS A 115 11.92 -4.33 5.78
CA CYS A 115 12.80 -5.21 6.56
C CYS A 115 12.93 -6.61 5.95
N ALA A 116 11.88 -7.17 5.35
CA ALA A 116 11.96 -8.44 4.64
C ALA A 116 12.93 -8.36 3.45
N HIS A 117 12.90 -7.27 2.68
CA HIS A 117 13.83 -7.04 1.58
C HIS A 117 15.26 -6.78 2.06
N TRP A 118 15.40 -6.03 3.16
CA TRP A 118 16.69 -5.81 3.79
C TRP A 118 17.31 -7.14 4.26
N GLN A 119 16.53 -8.02 4.87
CA GLN A 119 16.96 -9.37 5.23
C GLN A 119 17.45 -10.14 3.99
N THR A 120 16.69 -10.12 2.89
CA THR A 120 17.08 -10.80 1.64
C THR A 120 18.37 -10.22 1.07
N TYR A 121 18.56 -8.90 1.13
CA TYR A 121 19.79 -8.24 0.68
C TYR A 121 21.02 -8.73 1.44
N VAL A 122 20.92 -8.87 2.77
CA VAL A 122 22.04 -9.28 3.62
C VAL A 122 22.32 -10.79 3.52
N SER A 123 21.27 -11.61 3.48
CA SER A 123 21.39 -13.07 3.53
C SER A 123 21.46 -13.75 2.16
N GLY A 124 21.14 -13.03 1.08
CA GLY A 124 21.10 -13.55 -0.29
C GLY A 124 19.91 -14.47 -0.59
N MET A 125 19.03 -14.72 0.38
CA MET A 125 17.83 -15.55 0.22
C MET A 125 16.67 -15.00 1.06
N LEU A 126 15.47 -14.94 0.49
CA LEU A 126 14.26 -14.61 1.25
C LEU A 126 13.90 -15.79 2.15
N ARG A 127 13.95 -15.57 3.47
CA ARG A 127 13.61 -16.59 4.47
C ARG A 127 12.20 -16.35 4.98
N PHE A 128 11.34 -17.35 4.79
CA PHE A 128 9.97 -17.31 5.27
C PHE A 128 9.88 -17.74 6.74
N GLY A 129 9.16 -16.94 7.54
CA GLY A 129 8.81 -17.26 8.92
C GLY A 129 7.62 -18.21 9.03
N LYS A 130 7.23 -18.54 10.28
CA LYS A 130 5.97 -19.27 10.54
C LYS A 130 4.72 -18.40 10.34
N VAL A 131 4.89 -17.09 10.51
CA VAL A 131 3.87 -16.08 10.23
C VAL A 131 4.55 -15.09 9.30
N ASP A 132 4.11 -15.08 8.05
CA ASP A 132 4.69 -14.28 7.00
C ASP A 132 3.57 -13.69 6.12
N VAL A 133 3.93 -13.18 4.94
CA VAL A 133 3.00 -12.51 4.00
C VAL A 133 1.74 -13.34 3.74
N THR A 134 1.85 -14.67 3.60
CA THR A 134 0.70 -15.55 3.30
C THR A 134 -0.35 -15.55 4.41
N GLU A 135 0.07 -15.74 5.67
CA GLU A 135 -0.84 -15.74 6.83
C GLU A 135 -1.46 -14.37 7.04
N ILE A 136 -0.69 -13.30 6.80
CA ILE A 136 -1.18 -11.91 6.89
C ILE A 136 -2.23 -11.65 5.80
N GLN A 137 -1.99 -12.06 4.55
CA GLN A 137 -2.95 -11.93 3.46
C GLN A 137 -4.26 -12.70 3.76
N ILE A 138 -4.18 -13.92 4.30
CA ILE A 138 -5.37 -14.67 4.72
C ILE A 138 -6.12 -13.92 5.84
N ALA A 139 -5.41 -13.37 6.84
CA ALA A 139 -6.04 -12.57 7.89
C ALA A 139 -6.74 -11.33 7.32
N LEU A 140 -6.16 -10.67 6.32
CA LEU A 140 -6.78 -9.55 5.61
C LEU A 140 -8.03 -9.97 4.83
N VAL A 141 -8.00 -11.12 4.14
CA VAL A 141 -9.19 -11.69 3.49
C VAL A 141 -10.30 -11.92 4.52
N ILE A 142 -9.98 -12.47 5.69
CA ILE A 142 -10.94 -12.65 6.78
C ILE A 142 -11.51 -11.31 7.24
N ILE A 143 -10.68 -10.28 7.44
CA ILE A 143 -11.14 -8.94 7.82
C ILE A 143 -12.11 -8.37 6.78
N PHE A 144 -11.81 -8.51 5.48
CA PHE A 144 -12.69 -8.05 4.41
C PHE A 144 -14.01 -8.82 4.38
N VAL A 145 -13.97 -10.14 4.51
CA VAL A 145 -15.17 -10.99 4.55
C VAL A 145 -16.06 -10.65 5.75
N LEU A 146 -15.48 -10.49 6.95
CA LEU A 146 -16.21 -10.06 8.14
C LEU A 146 -16.84 -8.68 7.94
N SER A 147 -16.12 -7.76 7.28
CA SER A 147 -16.63 -6.41 6.98
C SER A 147 -17.74 -6.41 5.92
N THR A 148 -17.73 -7.37 4.98
CA THR A 148 -18.82 -7.58 4.01
C THR A 148 -20.11 -7.99 4.69
N PHE A 149 -20.07 -9.02 5.53
CA PHE A 149 -21.29 -9.59 6.15
C PHE A 149 -21.73 -8.82 7.39
N GLY A 150 -20.78 -8.33 8.18
CA GLY A 150 -21.02 -7.61 9.43
C GLY A 150 -21.22 -6.10 9.26
N GLY A 151 -20.85 -5.56 8.10
CA GLY A 151 -20.69 -4.12 7.90
C GLY A 151 -19.46 -3.57 8.64
N ALA A 152 -18.94 -2.44 8.15
CA ALA A 152 -17.77 -1.81 8.74
C ALA A 152 -18.02 -1.34 10.20
N THR A 153 -19.27 -1.05 10.56
CA THR A 153 -19.64 -0.64 11.92
C THR A 153 -19.46 -1.75 12.96
N MET A 154 -19.40 -3.01 12.54
CA MET A 154 -19.14 -4.15 13.43
C MET A 154 -17.89 -3.93 14.28
N TRP A 155 -16.85 -3.35 13.68
CA TRP A 155 -15.56 -3.10 14.33
C TRP A 155 -15.62 -2.06 15.47
N ASP A 156 -16.70 -1.29 15.58
CA ASP A 156 -16.90 -0.33 16.67
C ASP A 156 -17.62 -0.91 17.88
N TYR A 157 -18.14 -2.14 17.80
CA TYR A 157 -18.81 -2.75 18.94
C TYR A 157 -17.83 -3.07 20.08
N PRO A 158 -18.21 -2.79 21.35
CA PRO A 158 -17.41 -3.19 22.50
C PRO A 158 -17.48 -4.69 22.72
N ILE A 159 -16.34 -5.31 23.04
CA ILE A 159 -16.26 -6.72 23.42
C ILE A 159 -16.80 -6.84 24.86
N PRO A 160 -17.86 -7.66 25.12
CA PRO A 160 -18.56 -7.67 26.41
C PRO A 160 -17.69 -7.98 27.64
N ILE A 161 -16.55 -8.65 27.48
CA ILE A 161 -15.68 -9.08 28.59
C ILE A 161 -14.57 -8.05 28.88
N LEU A 162 -14.12 -7.33 27.87
CA LEU A 162 -12.91 -6.50 27.93
C LEU A 162 -13.21 -5.00 27.81
N GLU A 163 -14.45 -4.63 27.47
CA GLU A 163 -14.90 -3.24 27.19
C GLU A 163 -14.08 -2.48 26.13
N ILE A 164 -13.20 -3.18 25.40
CA ILE A 164 -12.46 -2.64 24.26
C ILE A 164 -13.24 -2.80 22.96
N LYS A 165 -13.09 -1.85 22.03
CA LYS A 165 -13.69 -1.94 20.70
C LYS A 165 -13.08 -3.09 19.89
N LEU A 166 -13.89 -3.78 19.09
CA LEU A 166 -13.46 -4.91 18.26
C LEU A 166 -12.31 -4.55 17.30
N LYS A 167 -12.27 -3.32 16.77
CA LYS A 167 -11.19 -2.81 15.88
C LYS A 167 -9.79 -2.88 16.49
N ILE A 168 -9.68 -2.94 17.81
CA ILE A 168 -8.38 -3.04 18.50
C ILE A 168 -7.76 -4.43 18.29
N LEU A 169 -8.55 -5.48 18.06
CA LEU A 169 -7.99 -6.83 17.84
C LEU A 169 -7.11 -6.90 16.57
N PRO A 170 -7.55 -6.44 15.37
CA PRO A 170 -6.67 -6.34 14.22
C PRO A 170 -5.43 -5.50 14.47
N VAL A 171 -5.55 -4.37 15.18
CA VAL A 171 -4.41 -3.48 15.48
C VAL A 171 -3.38 -4.20 16.37
N LEU A 172 -3.84 -4.89 17.43
CA LEU A 172 -2.96 -5.70 18.28
C LEU A 172 -2.31 -6.83 17.49
N GLY A 173 -3.04 -7.45 16.55
CA GLY A 173 -2.49 -8.45 15.62
C GLY A 173 -1.36 -7.89 14.76
N VAL A 174 -1.55 -6.71 14.17
CA VAL A 174 -0.52 -6.01 13.37
C VAL A 174 0.71 -5.68 14.22
N VAL A 175 0.51 -5.11 15.42
CA VAL A 175 1.62 -4.73 16.31
C VAL A 175 2.36 -5.95 16.82
N GLY A 176 1.65 -6.96 17.30
CA GLY A 176 2.24 -8.21 17.80
C GLY A 176 2.98 -8.97 16.70
N GLY A 177 2.38 -9.08 15.52
CA GLY A 177 3.01 -9.68 14.34
C GLY A 177 4.26 -8.92 13.90
N ALA A 178 4.20 -7.58 13.87
CA ALA A 178 5.34 -6.75 13.54
C ALA A 178 6.50 -6.93 14.54
N ILE A 179 6.23 -6.95 15.85
CA ILE A 179 7.26 -7.19 16.87
C ILE A 179 7.91 -8.57 16.67
N PHE A 180 7.08 -9.60 16.50
CA PHE A 180 7.57 -10.96 16.28
C PHE A 180 8.44 -11.06 15.03
N SER A 181 7.96 -10.57 13.89
CA SER A 181 8.69 -10.64 12.62
C SER A 181 9.93 -9.74 12.61
N CYS A 182 9.88 -8.55 13.23
CA CYS A 182 11.06 -7.70 13.39
C CYS A 182 12.17 -8.43 14.14
N SER A 183 11.84 -9.12 15.24
CA SER A 183 12.85 -9.83 16.02
C SER A 183 13.60 -10.86 15.14
N ASN A 184 12.88 -11.56 14.27
CA ASN A 184 13.46 -12.53 13.33
C ASN A 184 14.29 -11.83 12.23
N TYR A 185 13.76 -10.78 11.62
CA TYR A 185 14.45 -10.03 10.56
C TYR A 185 15.74 -9.39 11.07
N PHE A 186 15.70 -8.69 12.20
CA PHE A 186 16.88 -8.06 12.79
C PHE A 186 17.91 -9.09 13.27
N HIS A 187 17.47 -10.24 13.80
CA HIS A 187 18.40 -11.32 14.14
C HIS A 187 19.21 -11.77 12.91
N VAL A 188 18.57 -11.94 11.75
CA VAL A 188 19.25 -12.30 10.50
C VAL A 188 20.07 -11.15 9.91
N ILE A 189 19.58 -9.90 9.96
CA ILE A 189 20.33 -8.74 9.45
C ILE A 189 21.62 -8.52 10.24
N LEU A 190 21.59 -8.72 11.56
CA LEU A 190 22.75 -8.49 12.43
C LEU A 190 23.76 -9.65 12.42
N HIS A 191 23.32 -10.90 12.24
CA HIS A 191 24.19 -12.09 12.35
C HIS A 191 24.37 -12.88 11.03
N GLY A 192 23.57 -12.59 10.01
CA GLY A 192 23.39 -13.46 8.83
C GLY A 192 24.34 -13.23 7.66
N GLY A 193 25.14 -12.17 7.66
CA GLY A 193 26.17 -11.96 6.63
C GLY A 193 26.52 -10.49 6.39
N VAL A 194 27.53 -10.26 5.55
CA VAL A 194 27.81 -8.98 4.93
C VAL A 194 27.16 -9.00 3.54
N GLY A 195 26.28 -8.04 3.22
CA GLY A 195 25.58 -7.99 1.92
C GLY A 195 26.53 -7.94 0.73
N LYS A 196 26.00 -7.85 -0.51
CA LYS A 196 26.79 -7.97 -1.76
C LYS A 196 28.10 -7.15 -1.83
N ASN A 197 28.20 -6.04 -1.09
CA ASN A 197 29.38 -5.15 -1.04
C ASN A 197 30.16 -5.19 0.29
N GLY A 198 29.99 -6.21 1.13
CA GLY A 198 30.59 -6.21 2.48
C GLY A 198 29.81 -5.36 3.50
N SER A 199 28.74 -4.67 3.06
CA SER A 199 27.92 -3.79 3.89
C SER A 199 26.57 -4.45 4.19
N THR A 200 26.11 -4.31 5.43
CA THR A 200 24.75 -4.67 5.83
C THR A 200 23.73 -3.61 5.43
N ILE A 201 24.15 -2.40 5.02
CA ILE A 201 23.22 -1.33 4.66
C ILE A 201 22.74 -1.54 3.23
N ALA A 202 21.46 -1.88 3.10
CA ALA A 202 20.74 -1.86 1.83
C ALA A 202 20.50 -0.40 1.41
N ILE A 203 21.54 0.29 0.95
CA ILE A 203 21.36 1.53 0.18
C ILE A 203 20.79 1.08 -1.15
N ALA A 204 19.55 1.49 -1.41
CA ALA A 204 18.79 1.12 -2.60
C ALA A 204 19.67 1.31 -3.84
N HIS A 205 20.26 0.21 -4.33
CA HIS A 205 20.94 0.19 -5.62
C HIS A 205 19.83 0.12 -6.68
N MET A 206 18.97 1.13 -6.66
CA MET A 206 17.94 1.35 -7.66
C MET A 206 18.67 1.50 -8.99
N THR A 207 18.09 0.87 -9.99
CA THR A 207 18.41 1.07 -11.40
C THR A 207 18.82 2.51 -11.66
N LYS A 208 19.83 2.74 -12.52
CA LYS A 208 20.12 4.05 -13.10
C LYS A 208 18.88 4.50 -13.90
N SER A 209 17.85 4.92 -13.21
CA SER A 209 16.67 5.54 -13.77
C SER A 209 16.83 7.01 -13.48
N GLU A 210 16.81 7.82 -14.52
CA GLU A 210 16.82 9.27 -14.40
C GLU A 210 15.52 9.69 -13.71
N LEU A 211 15.55 9.82 -12.39
CA LEU A 211 14.49 10.47 -11.63
C LEU A 211 14.56 11.96 -11.98
N TYR A 212 13.71 12.39 -12.90
CA TYR A 212 13.50 13.80 -13.15
C TYR A 212 13.01 14.46 -11.85
N LEU A 213 13.63 15.57 -11.47
CA LEU A 213 13.32 16.34 -10.25
C LEU A 213 11.85 16.81 -10.15
N GLN A 214 11.11 16.76 -11.26
CA GLN A 214 9.68 17.05 -11.34
C GLN A 214 8.91 15.76 -11.69
N ASP A 215 8.55 14.99 -10.67
CA ASP A 215 7.63 13.88 -10.81
C ASP A 215 6.19 14.39 -10.60
N THR A 216 5.33 14.12 -11.57
CA THR A 216 3.91 14.52 -11.57
C THR A 216 3.12 13.86 -10.44
N VAL A 217 3.66 12.81 -9.79
CA VAL A 217 3.12 12.21 -8.56
C VAL A 217 2.97 13.22 -7.41
N PHE A 218 3.82 14.24 -7.35
CA PHE A 218 3.77 15.25 -6.28
C PHE A 218 2.68 16.30 -6.48
N ILE A 219 2.03 16.36 -7.65
CA ILE A 219 0.94 17.31 -7.91
C ILE A 219 -0.23 17.05 -6.96
N GLY A 220 -0.61 15.78 -6.73
CA GLY A 220 -1.73 15.44 -5.84
C GLY A 220 -1.53 15.92 -4.39
N PRO A 221 -0.46 15.48 -3.70
CA PRO A 221 -0.13 15.97 -2.37
C PRO A 221 0.10 17.49 -2.31
N GLY A 222 0.71 18.07 -3.36
CA GLY A 222 0.92 19.51 -3.45
C GLY A 222 -0.40 20.30 -3.51
N LEU A 223 -1.38 19.82 -4.27
CA LEU A 223 -2.72 20.42 -4.33
C LEU A 223 -3.44 20.33 -2.99
N LEU A 224 -3.36 19.19 -2.30
CA LEU A 224 -3.96 19.02 -0.96
C LEU A 224 -3.30 19.94 0.07
N PHE A 225 -1.97 20.05 0.05
CA PHE A 225 -1.25 20.95 0.94
C PHE A 225 -1.64 22.41 0.70
N LEU A 226 -1.71 22.82 -0.57
CA LEU A 226 -2.11 24.17 -0.95
C LEU A 226 -3.55 24.47 -0.50
N ASP A 227 -4.48 23.53 -0.73
CA ASP A 227 -5.89 23.68 -0.38
C ASP A 227 -6.07 23.80 1.15
N GLN A 228 -5.39 22.95 1.92
CA GLN A 228 -5.39 23.04 3.39
C GLN A 228 -4.77 24.35 3.89
N TYR A 229 -3.68 24.81 3.27
CA TYR A 229 -3.01 26.07 3.63
C TYR A 229 -3.92 27.30 3.41
N PHE A 230 -4.72 27.30 2.35
CA PHE A 230 -5.65 28.40 2.04
C PHE A 230 -7.06 28.21 2.64
N ASN A 231 -7.19 27.44 3.72
CA ASN A 231 -8.45 27.17 4.43
C ASN A 231 -9.53 26.48 3.57
N ASN A 232 -9.15 25.54 2.70
CA ASN A 232 -10.02 24.75 1.81
C ASN A 232 -10.83 25.65 0.87
N PHE A 233 -10.13 26.40 0.01
CA PHE A 233 -10.76 27.26 -1.00
C PHE A 233 -11.51 26.41 -2.05
N VAL A 234 -11.00 25.22 -2.35
CA VAL A 234 -11.64 24.22 -3.21
C VAL A 234 -12.28 23.15 -2.32
N ASP A 235 -13.34 22.50 -2.80
CA ASP A 235 -13.86 21.33 -2.10
C ASP A 235 -12.80 20.21 -2.12
N GLU A 236 -12.33 19.81 -0.94
CA GLU A 236 -11.36 18.74 -0.73
C GLU A 236 -11.75 17.46 -1.49
N TYR A 237 -13.05 17.17 -1.62
CA TYR A 237 -13.55 16.03 -2.40
C TYR A 237 -13.14 16.13 -3.89
N ILE A 238 -13.24 17.32 -4.48
CA ILE A 238 -12.83 17.56 -5.88
C ILE A 238 -11.32 17.42 -6.01
N VAL A 239 -10.55 17.97 -5.07
CA VAL A 239 -9.09 17.87 -5.06
C VAL A 239 -8.63 16.41 -4.99
N LEU A 240 -9.28 15.60 -4.14
CA LEU A 240 -9.00 14.16 -4.03
C LEU A 240 -9.31 13.41 -5.32
N TRP A 241 -10.41 13.72 -6.02
CA TRP A 241 -10.71 13.12 -7.32
C TRP A 241 -9.67 13.46 -8.38
N ILE A 242 -9.26 14.73 -8.45
CA ILE A 242 -8.20 15.18 -9.37
C ILE A 242 -6.89 14.44 -9.06
N ALA A 243 -6.50 14.39 -7.79
CA ALA A 243 -5.29 13.70 -7.35
C ALA A 243 -5.34 12.20 -7.69
N MET A 244 -6.48 11.55 -7.48
CA MET A 244 -6.67 10.13 -7.81
C MET A 244 -6.54 9.86 -9.31
N VAL A 245 -7.16 10.70 -10.17
CA VAL A 245 -7.08 10.53 -11.63
C VAL A 245 -5.64 10.74 -12.13
N ILE A 246 -4.97 11.81 -11.68
CA ILE A 246 -3.57 12.08 -12.07
C ILE A 246 -2.67 10.92 -11.65
N SER A 247 -2.75 10.51 -10.37
CA SER A 247 -1.93 9.41 -9.83
C SER A 247 -2.19 8.09 -10.55
N SER A 248 -3.45 7.81 -10.92
CA SER A 248 -3.80 6.59 -11.67
C SER A 248 -3.22 6.60 -13.08
N LEU A 249 -3.29 7.74 -13.78
CA LEU A 249 -2.72 7.88 -15.12
C LEU A 249 -1.19 7.76 -15.11
N ASP A 250 -0.52 8.36 -14.13
CA ASP A 250 0.92 8.24 -13.98
C ASP A 250 1.35 6.82 -13.67
N MET A 251 0.64 6.16 -12.75
CA MET A 251 0.86 4.76 -12.45
C MET A 251 0.68 3.88 -13.70
N MET A 252 -0.36 4.10 -14.50
CA MET A 252 -0.57 3.38 -15.77
C MET A 252 0.55 3.64 -16.78
N ARG A 253 1.00 4.90 -16.92
CA ARG A 253 2.12 5.24 -17.81
C ARG A 253 3.41 4.58 -17.36
N TYR A 254 3.69 4.61 -16.06
CA TYR A 254 4.86 3.99 -15.45
C TYR A 254 4.88 2.48 -15.70
N PHE A 255 3.79 1.77 -15.39
CA PHE A 255 3.71 0.33 -15.63
C PHE A 255 3.78 -0.02 -17.11
N SER A 256 3.13 0.75 -17.99
CA SER A 256 3.20 0.53 -19.44
C SER A 256 4.63 0.72 -19.96
N ALA A 257 5.31 1.77 -19.52
CA ALA A 257 6.70 2.04 -19.90
C ALA A 257 7.63 0.94 -19.40
N LEU A 258 7.48 0.52 -18.14
CA LEU A 258 8.26 -0.56 -17.54
C LEU A 258 8.07 -1.88 -18.31
N CYS A 259 6.82 -2.27 -18.59
CA CYS A 259 6.50 -3.47 -19.36
C CYS A 259 7.13 -3.42 -20.76
N LEU A 260 7.07 -2.27 -21.45
CA LEU A 260 7.70 -2.09 -22.76
C LEU A 260 9.23 -2.13 -22.70
N GLN A 261 9.86 -1.55 -21.67
CA GLN A 261 11.30 -1.60 -21.47
C GLN A 261 11.78 -3.04 -21.22
N ILE A 262 11.08 -3.77 -20.34
CA ILE A 262 11.37 -5.19 -20.06
C ILE A 262 11.21 -6.02 -21.34
N SER A 263 10.11 -5.82 -22.08
CA SER A 263 9.87 -6.50 -23.35
C SER A 263 10.98 -6.27 -24.37
N ARG A 264 11.43 -5.01 -24.54
CA ARG A 264 12.54 -4.67 -25.44
C ARG A 264 13.86 -5.28 -24.98
N HIS A 265 14.13 -5.27 -23.68
CA HIS A 265 15.38 -5.80 -23.12
C HIS A 265 15.46 -7.32 -23.24
N LEU A 266 14.35 -8.03 -22.99
CA LEU A 266 14.26 -9.49 -23.06
C LEU A 266 13.93 -10.00 -24.47
N HIS A 267 13.76 -9.12 -25.45
CA HIS A 267 13.27 -9.44 -26.80
C HIS A 267 11.95 -10.25 -26.80
N LEU A 268 11.10 -10.04 -25.79
CA LEU A 268 9.82 -10.73 -25.64
C LEU A 268 8.71 -9.97 -26.36
N SER A 269 7.94 -10.67 -27.19
CA SER A 269 6.73 -10.12 -27.79
C SER A 269 5.59 -10.20 -26.77
N ILE A 270 5.22 -9.07 -26.15
CA ILE A 270 4.06 -9.02 -25.26
C ILE A 270 2.82 -9.49 -26.07
N PHE A 271 2.15 -10.55 -25.61
CA PHE A 271 0.98 -11.19 -26.23
C PHE A 271 1.20 -11.93 -27.57
N LYS A 272 2.40 -12.49 -27.83
CA LYS A 272 2.56 -13.50 -28.89
C LYS A 272 3.08 -14.80 -28.29
N THR A 273 2.19 -15.75 -28.03
CA THR A 273 2.61 -17.13 -27.77
C THR A 273 3.19 -17.67 -29.08
N SER A 274 4.51 -17.86 -29.14
CA SER A 274 5.11 -18.64 -30.22
C SER A 274 4.48 -20.03 -30.20
N CYS A 275 3.67 -20.34 -31.21
CA CYS A 275 3.28 -21.71 -31.48
C CYS A 275 4.56 -22.45 -31.82
N HIS A 276 5.05 -23.28 -30.92
CA HIS A 276 6.12 -24.21 -31.26
C HIS A 276 5.53 -25.12 -32.34
N GLN A 277 5.94 -24.95 -33.60
CA GLN A 277 5.66 -25.95 -34.62
C GLN A 277 6.22 -27.28 -34.09
N ALA A 278 5.32 -28.25 -33.90
CA ALA A 278 5.71 -29.61 -33.59
C ALA A 278 6.70 -30.08 -34.67
N PRO A 279 7.81 -30.74 -34.30
CA PRO A 279 8.76 -31.22 -35.28
C PRO A 279 8.03 -32.12 -36.28
N GLU A 280 8.13 -31.75 -37.55
CA GLU A 280 7.64 -32.51 -38.69
C GLU A 280 8.17 -33.95 -38.55
N GLN A 281 7.26 -34.91 -38.35
CA GLN A 281 7.65 -36.31 -38.35
C GLN A 281 8.18 -36.63 -39.74
N VAL A 282 9.50 -36.71 -39.86
CA VAL A 282 10.18 -37.26 -41.01
C VAL A 282 9.71 -38.71 -41.14
N HIS A 283 8.75 -38.92 -42.04
CA HIS A 283 8.33 -40.24 -42.48
C HIS A 283 9.52 -40.84 -43.23
N LYS A 284 10.37 -41.58 -42.52
CA LYS A 284 11.30 -42.51 -43.15
C LYS A 284 10.43 -43.60 -43.78
N HIS A 285 10.16 -43.46 -45.07
CA HIS A 285 9.81 -44.59 -45.90
C HIS A 285 11.04 -45.51 -45.92
N ILE A 286 10.93 -46.62 -45.17
CA ILE A 286 11.72 -47.81 -45.40
C ILE A 286 10.93 -48.61 -46.44
N ASP A 287 11.66 -48.94 -47.50
CA ASP A 287 11.35 -49.79 -48.66
C ASP A 287 10.38 -49.25 -49.74
#